data_AF-A0A3R7PE46-F1
#
_entry.id   AF-A0A3R7PE46-F1
#
_cell.length_a   1.000
_cell.length_b   1.000
_cell.length_c   1.000
_cell.angle_alpha   90.00
_cell.angle_beta   90.00
_cell.angle_gamma   90.00
#
_symmetry.space_group_name_H-M   'P 1'
#
loop_
_entity.id
_entity.type
_entity.pdbx_description
1 polymer ?
#
loop_
_entity_poly.entity_id
_entity_poly.type
_entity_poly.pdbx_seq_one_letter_code
_entity_poly.pdbx_strand_id
1 'polypeptide(L)'
;MSAGGRTTWPTPYEPYKATSPSPGVAKVETGGGGVGGGVQDEDRGHWGSKAEFLLSCIGLSVGIGNVWRFPYLAYENGGAAFLFPYIILLVLIGKPMYLMETALGQYSQLGPMNVWRCAPVMQGVGVAMVILSLITAIYYNQLMAYTLFYMFDCWAADVPWATCDPEWADDNCFAVGGIYPCARYNLTGPTDTINCTLKNESSAVQFWERGVLNIDKSGMKEFGQIGDIQVKLTLYLLLSWVIVFLCLMKGIKSSGKVVYFTATFPYIILIALLVVGVMLEGATKGLTFLFVPKWEKILDVHVWRKAAEQMFFSLSVSWGGLIMFGSYNKFRNKVRSRSQRRFGVPLFAGLSLRRCTSTPPSRHSFPLLFPFPFQVHIDASIVP
;
A
#
# COMPACT_ATOMS: atom_id res chain seq x y z
N MET A 1 -15.80 -48.74 -54.71
CA MET A 1 -14.91 -47.56 -54.69
C MET A 1 -15.54 -46.48 -53.83
N SER A 2 -14.77 -45.96 -52.85
CA SER A 2 -14.76 -44.59 -52.30
C SER A 2 -16.06 -43.77 -52.40
N ALA A 3 -16.70 -43.22 -51.37
CA ALA A 3 -16.25 -42.44 -50.21
C ALA A 3 -17.09 -41.14 -50.21
N GLY A 4 -17.33 -40.54 -49.04
CA GLY A 4 -17.76 -39.14 -48.98
C GLY A 4 -18.71 -38.79 -47.84
N GLY A 5 -18.31 -39.09 -46.60
CA GLY A 5 -19.02 -38.71 -45.37
C GLY A 5 -18.97 -37.20 -45.09
N ARG A 6 -20.04 -36.70 -44.49
CA ARG A 6 -20.26 -35.32 -44.01
C ARG A 6 -19.22 -34.89 -42.98
N THR A 7 -18.69 -33.68 -43.16
CA THR A 7 -17.89 -32.95 -42.18
C THR A 7 -18.79 -32.36 -41.08
N THR A 8 -18.64 -32.83 -39.86
CA THR A 8 -19.16 -32.20 -38.64
C THR A 8 -18.00 -31.62 -37.83
N TRP A 9 -18.16 -30.37 -37.39
CA TRP A 9 -17.17 -29.62 -36.60
C TRP A 9 -16.84 -30.30 -35.25
N PRO A 10 -15.57 -30.25 -34.76
CA PRO A 10 -15.19 -30.89 -33.51
C PRO A 10 -15.60 -30.06 -32.28
N THR A 11 -16.08 -30.76 -31.26
CA THR A 11 -16.45 -30.24 -29.92
C THR A 11 -15.22 -29.89 -29.05
N PRO A 12 -15.33 -29.02 -28.04
CA PRO A 12 -14.18 -28.52 -27.28
C PRO A 12 -13.72 -29.47 -26.17
N TYR A 13 -12.43 -29.82 -26.23
CA TYR A 13 -11.48 -30.12 -25.14
C TYR A 13 -11.97 -30.90 -23.90
N GLU A 14 -11.59 -32.18 -23.85
CA GLU A 14 -11.42 -32.93 -22.60
C GLU A 14 -10.21 -32.37 -21.80
N PRO A 15 -10.28 -32.30 -20.46
CA PRO A 15 -9.14 -31.91 -19.64
C PRO A 15 -8.03 -32.97 -19.70
N TYR A 16 -6.80 -32.50 -19.88
CA TYR A 16 -5.57 -33.29 -19.97
C TYR A 16 -5.44 -34.26 -18.77
N LYS A 17 -5.67 -35.56 -19.02
CA LYS A 17 -5.28 -36.62 -18.08
C LYS A 17 -3.77 -36.83 -18.24
N ALA A 18 -3.01 -36.52 -17.19
CA ALA A 18 -1.59 -36.82 -17.16
C ALA A 18 -1.38 -38.34 -17.30
N THR A 19 -0.84 -38.76 -18.43
CA THR A 19 -0.43 -40.15 -18.67
C THR A 19 0.80 -40.44 -17.81
N SER A 20 0.68 -41.41 -16.91
CA SER A 20 1.80 -42.02 -16.20
C SER A 20 2.85 -42.55 -17.19
N PRO A 21 4.16 -42.37 -16.95
CA PRO A 21 5.18 -42.93 -17.83
C PRO A 21 5.23 -44.46 -17.66
N SER A 22 5.12 -45.18 -18.78
CA SER A 22 5.36 -46.63 -18.85
C SER A 22 6.87 -46.92 -18.78
N PRO A 23 7.29 -48.08 -18.23
CA PRO A 23 8.65 -48.33 -17.78
C PRO A 23 9.56 -48.77 -18.94
N GLY A 24 10.75 -48.18 -19.01
CA GLY A 24 11.79 -48.51 -20.00
C GLY A 24 13.20 -48.27 -19.47
N VAL A 25 13.68 -49.22 -18.66
CA VAL A 25 15.08 -49.68 -18.52
C VAL A 25 16.20 -48.64 -18.27
N ALA A 26 16.67 -48.58 -17.02
CA ALA A 26 18.05 -48.93 -16.67
C ALA A 26 18.13 -49.30 -15.18
N LYS A 27 18.46 -50.56 -14.90
CA LYS A 27 18.71 -51.08 -13.54
C LYS A 27 19.99 -50.49 -12.97
N VAL A 28 19.94 -50.06 -11.70
CA VAL A 28 21.04 -50.23 -10.75
C VAL A 28 20.43 -50.83 -9.49
N GLU A 29 20.77 -52.08 -9.22
CA GLU A 29 20.36 -52.81 -8.01
C GLU A 29 21.28 -52.44 -6.84
N THR A 30 20.68 -52.03 -5.71
CA THR A 30 21.19 -52.38 -4.37
C THR A 30 20.06 -52.35 -3.34
N GLY A 31 19.61 -53.55 -2.96
CA GLY A 31 19.24 -53.95 -1.59
C GLY A 31 18.19 -53.17 -0.77
N GLY A 32 16.98 -53.76 -0.67
CA GLY A 32 16.35 -54.06 0.62
C GLY A 32 15.46 -53.01 1.30
N GLY A 33 14.18 -53.37 1.50
CA GLY A 33 13.33 -52.87 2.60
C GLY A 33 12.30 -51.82 2.20
N GLY A 34 11.05 -52.25 2.02
CA GLY A 34 9.93 -51.38 1.69
C GLY A 34 9.51 -50.45 2.83
N VAL A 35 9.25 -49.18 2.47
CA VAL A 35 8.24 -48.33 3.10
C VAL A 35 7.55 -47.58 1.96
N GLY A 36 6.28 -47.89 1.73
CA GLY A 36 5.44 -47.19 0.77
C GLY A 36 5.14 -45.77 1.25
N GLY A 37 6.03 -44.83 0.93
CA GLY A 37 5.73 -43.40 0.96
C GLY A 37 5.02 -43.03 -0.33
N GLY A 38 3.68 -43.10 -0.32
CA GLY A 38 2.91 -42.38 -1.33
C GLY A 38 3.29 -40.91 -1.26
N VAL A 39 3.78 -40.35 -2.35
CA VAL A 39 3.91 -38.90 -2.50
C VAL A 39 2.49 -38.36 -2.38
N GLN A 40 2.11 -37.90 -1.19
CA GLN A 40 0.94 -37.05 -1.05
C GLN A 40 1.30 -35.80 -1.85
N ASP A 41 0.68 -35.64 -3.01
CA ASP A 41 0.50 -34.30 -3.57
C ASP A 41 -0.20 -33.50 -2.48
N GLU A 42 0.55 -32.71 -1.71
CA GLU A 42 -0.02 -31.80 -0.75
C GLU A 42 -0.89 -30.81 -1.53
N ASP A 43 -2.20 -31.09 -1.56
CA ASP A 43 -3.18 -30.21 -2.19
C ASP A 43 -2.95 -28.79 -1.69
N ARG A 44 -2.60 -27.89 -2.62
CA ARG A 44 -2.35 -26.48 -2.34
C ARG A 44 -3.51 -25.95 -1.50
N GLY A 45 -3.20 -25.44 -0.30
CA GLY A 45 -4.22 -24.95 0.63
C GLY A 45 -5.13 -23.90 -0.02
N HIS A 46 -6.42 -23.88 0.31
CA HIS A 46 -7.35 -22.89 -0.23
C HIS A 46 -7.74 -21.84 0.81
N TRP A 47 -8.20 -20.67 0.33
CA TRP A 47 -8.86 -19.68 1.20
C TRP A 47 -10.03 -20.30 1.96
N GLY A 48 -10.11 -20.05 3.27
CA GLY A 48 -11.18 -20.56 4.12
C GLY A 48 -12.54 -19.94 3.78
N SER A 49 -12.54 -18.67 3.35
CA SER A 49 -13.75 -18.00 2.87
C SER A 49 -13.47 -17.05 1.69
N LYS A 50 -14.54 -16.71 0.95
CA LYS A 50 -14.46 -15.67 -0.10
C LYS A 50 -14.17 -14.28 0.48
N ALA A 51 -14.53 -14.04 1.74
CA ALA A 51 -14.27 -12.77 2.40
C ALA A 51 -12.78 -12.63 2.73
N GLU A 52 -12.12 -13.71 3.15
CA GLU A 52 -10.66 -13.74 3.39
C GLU A 52 -9.90 -13.34 2.14
N PHE A 53 -10.20 -13.97 1.00
CA PHE A 53 -9.58 -13.61 -0.28
C PHE A 53 -9.80 -12.12 -0.65
N LEU A 54 -11.03 -11.62 -0.51
CA LEU A 54 -11.35 -10.24 -0.88
C LEU A 54 -10.70 -9.22 0.05
N LEU A 55 -10.67 -9.50 1.36
CA LEU A 55 -10.01 -8.64 2.34
C LEU A 55 -8.49 -8.66 2.16
N SER A 56 -7.90 -9.81 1.81
CA SER A 56 -6.48 -9.89 1.44
C SER A 56 -6.16 -9.06 0.19
N CYS A 57 -7.00 -9.13 -0.84
CA CYS A 57 -6.87 -8.29 -2.02
C CYS A 57 -6.97 -6.79 -1.70
N ILE A 58 -7.91 -6.40 -0.83
CA ILE A 58 -8.07 -5.01 -0.39
C ILE A 58 -6.87 -4.58 0.45
N GLY A 59 -6.40 -5.40 1.39
CA GLY A 59 -5.26 -5.10 2.25
C GLY A 59 -3.94 -4.99 1.47
N LEU A 60 -3.81 -5.74 0.36
CA LEU A 60 -2.69 -5.56 -0.56
C LEU A 60 -2.75 -4.24 -1.32
N SER A 61 -3.94 -3.87 -1.83
CA SER A 61 -4.12 -2.63 -2.61
C SER A 61 -4.27 -1.36 -1.75
N VAL A 62 -4.47 -1.49 -0.44
CA VAL A 62 -4.63 -0.35 0.47
C VAL A 62 -3.50 -0.35 1.48
N GLY A 63 -2.49 0.47 1.19
CA GLY A 63 -1.33 0.70 2.04
C GLY A 63 -1.14 2.18 2.41
N ILE A 64 -0.06 2.45 3.14
CA ILE A 64 0.31 3.80 3.61
C ILE A 64 0.44 4.82 2.47
N GLY A 65 0.78 4.36 1.26
CA GLY A 65 0.82 5.21 0.06
C GLY A 65 -0.51 5.87 -0.28
N ASN A 66 -1.63 5.18 -0.07
CA ASN A 66 -2.95 5.78 -0.33
C ASN A 66 -3.30 6.84 0.73
N VAL A 67 -2.67 6.77 1.90
CA VAL A 67 -2.86 7.72 3.00
C VAL A 67 -2.13 9.03 2.68
N TRP A 68 -0.81 9.02 2.54
CA TRP A 68 -0.04 10.26 2.45
C TRP A 68 0.38 10.70 1.03
N ARG A 69 0.64 9.75 0.13
CA ARG A 69 1.30 9.98 -1.15
C ARG A 69 0.28 10.39 -2.18
N PHE A 70 -0.90 9.76 -2.15
CA PHE A 70 -1.98 10.13 -3.05
C PHE A 70 -2.44 11.58 -2.86
N PRO A 71 -2.77 12.07 -1.64
CA PRO A 71 -3.15 13.47 -1.45
C PRO A 71 -2.03 14.44 -1.85
N TYR A 72 -0.77 14.11 -1.51
CA TYR A 72 0.40 14.90 -1.90
C TYR A 72 0.54 15.00 -3.43
N LEU A 73 0.48 13.87 -4.13
CA LEU A 73 0.56 13.85 -5.59
C LEU A 73 -0.62 14.57 -6.24
N ALA A 74 -1.84 14.40 -5.71
CA ALA A 74 -3.00 15.11 -6.21
C ALA A 74 -2.80 16.63 -6.06
N TYR A 75 -2.34 17.08 -4.89
CA TYR A 75 -2.05 18.48 -4.62
C TYR A 75 -1.01 19.07 -5.59
N GLU A 76 0.16 18.43 -5.74
CA GLU A 76 1.22 18.91 -6.64
C GLU A 76 0.80 18.93 -8.12
N ASN A 77 -0.06 18.00 -8.53
CA ASN A 77 -0.39 17.75 -9.94
C ASN A 77 -1.77 18.28 -10.36
N GLY A 78 -2.29 19.30 -9.67
CA GLY A 78 -3.49 20.03 -10.08
C GLY A 78 -4.73 19.84 -9.21
N GLY A 79 -4.57 19.37 -7.98
CA GLY A 79 -5.64 19.11 -7.03
C GLY A 79 -6.62 18.06 -7.56
N ALA A 80 -7.92 18.38 -7.51
CA ALA A 80 -8.98 17.49 -8.02
C ALA A 80 -8.84 17.16 -9.51
N ALA A 81 -8.17 18.00 -10.31
CA ALA A 81 -7.94 17.73 -11.72
C ALA A 81 -7.11 16.44 -11.94
N PHE A 82 -6.23 16.07 -11.00
CA PHE A 82 -5.45 14.83 -11.02
C PHE A 82 -6.32 13.56 -10.97
N LEU A 83 -7.52 13.63 -10.39
CA LEU A 83 -8.42 12.49 -10.30
C LEU A 83 -8.89 12.03 -11.69
N PHE A 84 -8.99 12.95 -12.66
CA PHE A 84 -9.43 12.63 -14.01
C PHE A 84 -8.49 11.65 -14.73
N PRO A 85 -7.19 11.96 -14.94
CA PRO A 85 -6.26 11.01 -15.56
C PRO A 85 -6.10 9.74 -14.72
N TYR A 86 -6.10 9.84 -13.39
CA TYR A 86 -6.02 8.68 -12.51
C TYR A 86 -7.19 7.70 -12.70
N ILE A 87 -8.43 8.19 -12.74
CA ILE A 87 -9.63 7.34 -12.94
C ILE A 87 -9.63 6.72 -14.33
N ILE A 88 -9.22 7.45 -15.37
CA ILE A 88 -9.11 6.92 -16.73
C ILE A 88 -8.12 5.75 -16.77
N LEU A 89 -6.90 5.94 -16.26
CA LEU A 89 -5.88 4.90 -16.22
C LEU A 89 -6.31 3.71 -15.36
N LEU A 90 -6.97 3.96 -14.24
CA LEU A 90 -7.51 2.92 -13.36
C LEU A 90 -8.54 2.03 -14.09
N VAL A 91 -9.44 2.62 -14.86
CA VAL A 91 -10.49 1.89 -15.59
C VAL A 91 -9.94 1.17 -16.82
N LEU A 92 -9.07 1.84 -17.58
CA LEU A 92 -8.57 1.33 -18.86
C LEU A 92 -7.40 0.36 -18.72
N ILE A 93 -6.53 0.55 -17.72
CA ILE A 93 -5.30 -0.24 -17.55
C ILE A 93 -5.39 -1.05 -16.25
N GLY A 94 -5.62 -0.38 -15.12
CA GLY A 94 -5.55 -1.02 -13.80
C GLY A 94 -6.53 -2.16 -13.64
N LYS A 95 -7.79 -1.94 -14.00
CA LYS A 95 -8.86 -2.93 -13.88
C LYS A 95 -8.66 -4.17 -14.77
N PRO A 96 -8.36 -4.04 -16.08
CA PRO A 96 -7.99 -5.20 -16.90
C PRO A 96 -6.79 -5.97 -16.36
N MET A 97 -5.70 -5.29 -15.98
CA MET A 97 -4.49 -5.96 -15.51
C MET A 97 -4.70 -6.70 -14.20
N TYR A 98 -5.39 -6.09 -13.23
CA TYR A 98 -5.70 -6.73 -11.96
C TYR A 98 -6.54 -8.00 -12.14
N LEU A 99 -7.55 -7.93 -13.03
CA LEU A 99 -8.37 -9.09 -13.36
C LEU A 99 -7.54 -10.18 -14.03
N MET A 100 -6.68 -9.81 -14.98
CA MET A 100 -5.79 -10.72 -15.68
C MET A 100 -4.87 -11.45 -14.71
N GLU A 101 -4.16 -10.75 -13.83
CA GLU A 101 -3.23 -11.36 -12.87
C GLU A 101 -3.93 -12.29 -11.88
N THR A 102 -5.09 -11.87 -11.37
CA THR A 102 -5.88 -12.71 -10.45
C THR A 102 -6.40 -13.95 -11.15
N ALA A 103 -6.91 -13.83 -12.38
CA ALA A 103 -7.44 -14.93 -13.17
C ALA A 103 -6.32 -15.89 -13.61
N LEU A 104 -5.16 -15.36 -13.99
CA LEU A 104 -3.98 -16.13 -14.37
C LEU A 104 -3.46 -16.96 -13.19
N GLY A 105 -3.40 -16.36 -11.99
CA GLY A 105 -3.10 -17.08 -10.76
C GLY A 105 -4.12 -18.18 -10.46
N GLN A 106 -5.40 -17.86 -10.53
CA GLN A 106 -6.47 -18.84 -10.26
C GLN A 106 -6.49 -19.99 -11.26
N TYR A 107 -6.29 -19.72 -12.55
CA TYR A 107 -6.30 -20.73 -13.59
C TYR A 107 -5.09 -21.68 -13.48
N SER A 108 -3.90 -21.11 -13.25
CA SER A 108 -2.66 -21.88 -13.16
C SER A 108 -2.48 -22.61 -11.84
N GLN A 109 -3.01 -22.10 -10.73
CA GLN A 109 -2.69 -22.55 -9.36
C GLN A 109 -1.17 -22.54 -9.09
N LEU A 110 -0.42 -21.67 -9.78
CA LEU A 110 1.03 -21.51 -9.64
C LEU A 110 1.38 -20.16 -9.01
N GLY A 111 2.58 -20.09 -8.42
CA GLY A 111 3.15 -18.82 -7.96
C GLY A 111 3.68 -17.96 -9.11
N PRO A 112 4.04 -16.69 -8.85
CA PRO A 112 4.44 -15.72 -9.86
C PRO A 112 5.69 -16.11 -10.67
N MET A 113 6.60 -16.94 -10.12
CA MET A 113 7.74 -17.46 -10.91
C MET A 113 7.32 -18.54 -11.92
N ASN A 114 6.44 -19.45 -11.50
CA ASN A 114 6.08 -20.63 -12.30
C ASN A 114 4.96 -20.35 -13.32
N VAL A 115 4.18 -19.29 -13.12
CA VAL A 115 3.05 -18.96 -14.00
C VAL A 115 3.48 -18.62 -15.43
N TRP A 116 4.69 -18.07 -15.60
CA TRP A 116 5.25 -17.68 -16.90
C TRP A 116 5.81 -18.85 -17.70
N ARG A 117 5.72 -20.10 -17.22
CA ARG A 117 6.05 -21.29 -18.01
C ARG A 117 5.19 -21.43 -19.27
N CYS A 118 4.01 -20.78 -19.32
CA CYS A 118 3.18 -20.70 -20.51
C CYS A 118 3.83 -19.90 -21.66
N ALA A 119 4.79 -19.03 -21.35
CA ALA A 119 5.52 -18.22 -22.32
C ALA A 119 6.99 -18.11 -21.87
N PRO A 120 7.87 -19.05 -22.29
CA PRO A 120 9.26 -19.13 -21.82
C PRO A 120 10.06 -17.83 -21.97
N VAL A 121 9.79 -17.04 -23.01
CA VAL A 121 10.41 -15.71 -23.24
C VAL A 121 10.14 -14.75 -22.08
N MET A 122 9.02 -14.90 -21.37
CA MET A 122 8.59 -14.05 -20.26
C MET A 122 8.97 -14.58 -18.88
N GLN A 123 9.79 -15.64 -18.77
CA GLN A 123 10.20 -16.18 -17.46
C GLN A 123 10.91 -15.14 -16.57
N GLY A 124 11.65 -14.20 -17.18
CA GLY A 124 12.28 -13.09 -16.46
C GLY A 124 11.29 -12.18 -15.72
N VAL A 125 10.03 -12.10 -16.18
CA VAL A 125 8.98 -11.31 -15.52
C VAL A 125 8.68 -11.86 -14.12
N GLY A 126 8.59 -13.18 -13.98
CA GLY A 126 8.34 -13.82 -12.69
C GLY A 126 9.48 -13.60 -11.69
N VAL A 127 10.72 -13.62 -12.16
CA VAL A 127 11.91 -13.31 -11.35
C VAL A 127 11.89 -11.84 -10.91
N ALA A 128 11.60 -10.92 -11.83
CA ALA A 128 11.50 -9.49 -11.53
C ALA A 128 10.41 -9.20 -10.48
N MET A 129 9.24 -9.87 -10.57
CA MET A 129 8.16 -9.74 -9.57
C MET A 129 8.63 -10.11 -8.15
N VAL A 130 9.41 -11.20 -8.02
CA VAL A 130 9.93 -11.64 -6.72
C VAL A 130 11.01 -10.69 -6.19
N ILE A 131 11.92 -10.22 -7.05
CA ILE A 131 12.96 -9.25 -6.66
C ILE A 131 12.31 -7.93 -6.18
N LEU A 132 11.33 -7.41 -6.92
CA LEU A 132 10.60 -6.20 -6.53
C LEU A 132 9.87 -6.38 -5.20
N SER A 133 9.25 -7.55 -4.99
CA SER A 133 8.60 -7.88 -3.72
C SER A 133 9.59 -7.96 -2.56
N LEU A 134 10.80 -8.49 -2.78
CA LEU A 134 11.86 -8.56 -1.78
C LEU A 134 12.36 -7.16 -1.38
N ILE A 135 12.69 -6.32 -2.35
CA ILE A 135 13.13 -4.93 -2.11
C ILE A 135 12.04 -4.19 -1.32
N THR A 136 10.79 -4.37 -1.73
CA THR A 136 9.63 -3.79 -1.06
C THR A 136 9.51 -4.25 0.39
N ALA A 137 9.61 -5.56 0.63
CA ALA A 137 9.53 -6.10 1.97
C ALA A 137 10.59 -5.49 2.90
N ILE A 138 11.82 -5.28 2.41
CA ILE A 138 12.91 -4.68 3.19
C ILE A 138 12.56 -3.25 3.62
N TYR A 139 12.25 -2.34 2.69
CA TYR A 139 12.03 -0.94 3.07
C TYR A 139 10.66 -0.68 3.74
N TYR A 140 9.61 -1.45 3.40
CA TYR A 140 8.34 -1.30 4.12
C TYR A 140 8.44 -1.81 5.56
N ASN A 141 9.26 -2.83 5.81
CA ASN A 141 9.47 -3.31 7.17
C ASN A 141 10.26 -2.30 8.01
N GLN A 142 11.11 -1.49 7.37
CA GLN A 142 11.71 -0.30 8.00
C GLN A 142 10.65 0.76 8.36
N LEU A 143 9.69 1.05 7.47
CA LEU A 143 8.58 1.95 7.79
C LEU A 143 7.76 1.45 8.99
N MET A 144 7.52 0.14 9.07
CA MET A 144 6.85 -0.44 10.24
C MET A 144 7.65 -0.25 11.52
N ALA A 145 8.97 -0.39 11.48
CA ALA A 145 9.84 -0.15 12.64
C ALA A 145 9.68 1.29 13.17
N TYR A 146 9.65 2.29 12.27
CA TYR A 146 9.38 3.68 12.66
C TYR A 146 8.00 3.84 13.30
N THR A 147 6.96 3.25 12.73
CA THR A 147 5.61 3.35 13.32
C THR A 147 5.52 2.65 14.67
N LEU A 148 6.23 1.54 14.88
CA LEU A 148 6.28 0.87 16.18
C LEU A 148 6.99 1.75 17.22
N PHE A 149 8.13 2.36 16.85
CA PHE A 149 8.83 3.33 17.69
C PHE A 149 7.87 4.42 18.18
N TYR A 150 7.19 5.12 17.26
CA TYR A 150 6.24 6.19 17.61
C TYR A 150 5.03 5.67 18.40
N MET A 151 4.57 4.45 18.13
CA MET A 151 3.44 3.85 18.84
C MET A 151 3.75 3.63 20.33
N PHE A 152 4.97 3.19 20.66
CA PHE A 152 5.38 2.99 22.05
C PHE A 152 5.62 4.33 22.78
N ASP A 153 6.18 5.32 22.09
CA ASP A 153 6.43 6.64 22.66
C ASP A 153 5.13 7.44 22.92
N CYS A 154 4.03 7.13 22.23
CA CYS A 154 2.71 7.71 22.49
C CYS A 154 2.08 7.30 23.83
N TRP A 155 2.65 6.34 24.58
CA TRP A 155 2.15 5.98 25.92
C TRP A 155 2.70 6.88 27.04
N ALA A 156 3.65 7.77 26.74
CA ALA A 156 4.10 8.78 27.67
C ALA A 156 2.97 9.79 27.98
N ALA A 157 3.00 10.40 29.17
CA ALA A 157 2.01 11.40 29.58
C ALA A 157 2.01 12.61 28.63
N ASP A 158 3.21 13.06 28.25
CA ASP A 158 3.43 14.04 27.19
C ASP A 158 4.25 13.37 26.08
N VAL A 159 3.84 13.54 24.82
CA VAL A 159 4.57 12.96 23.69
C VAL A 159 5.94 13.65 23.52
N PRO A 160 7.04 12.91 23.24
CA PRO A 160 8.38 13.49 23.20
C PRO A 160 8.57 14.64 22.21
N TRP A 161 7.82 14.62 21.10
CA TRP A 161 7.88 15.67 20.07
C TRP A 161 6.99 16.88 20.34
N ALA A 162 6.27 16.92 21.47
CA ALA A 162 5.46 18.08 21.86
C ALA A 162 6.30 19.25 22.36
N THR A 163 7.48 18.98 22.92
CA THR A 163 8.40 19.99 23.48
C THR A 163 9.79 19.85 22.87
N CYS A 164 10.63 20.88 23.03
CA CYS A 164 12.04 20.81 22.65
C CYS A 164 12.84 20.32 23.86
N ASP A 165 13.25 19.05 23.85
CA ASP A 165 14.06 18.48 24.93
C ASP A 165 15.55 18.72 24.66
N PRO A 166 16.34 19.20 25.64
CA PRO A 166 17.78 19.41 25.47
C PRO A 166 18.58 18.15 25.11
N GLU A 167 18.07 16.92 25.29
CA GLU A 167 18.78 15.69 24.90
C GLU A 167 19.02 15.60 23.39
N TRP A 168 18.07 16.09 22.58
CA TRP A 168 18.12 15.97 21.12
C TRP A 168 17.87 17.28 20.37
N ALA A 169 17.24 18.27 21.00
CA ALA A 169 16.87 19.54 20.37
C ALA A 169 18.03 20.53 20.36
N ASP A 170 18.12 21.31 19.29
CA ASP A 170 19.05 22.45 19.18
C ASP A 170 18.40 23.77 19.63
N ASP A 171 19.21 24.83 19.71
CA ASP A 171 18.76 26.20 19.99
C ASP A 171 17.70 26.70 18.99
N ASN A 172 17.71 26.14 17.77
CA ASN A 172 16.79 26.48 16.68
C ASN A 172 15.39 25.80 16.77
N CYS A 173 15.12 25.01 17.83
CA CYS A 173 13.88 24.25 17.99
C CYS A 173 12.70 25.07 18.54
N PHE A 174 11.55 25.07 17.84
CA PHE A 174 10.28 25.60 18.38
C PHE A 174 9.19 24.51 18.48
N ALA A 175 8.42 24.54 19.55
CA ALA A 175 7.22 23.73 19.76
C ALA A 175 5.96 24.51 19.35
N VAL A 176 5.01 23.81 18.72
CA VAL A 176 3.77 24.43 18.23
C VAL A 176 2.91 24.88 19.41
N GLY A 177 2.51 26.15 19.43
CA GLY A 177 1.76 26.74 20.54
C GLY A 177 2.60 27.25 21.71
N GLY A 178 3.93 27.12 21.64
CA GLY A 178 4.84 27.73 22.60
C GLY A 178 4.92 29.25 22.42
N ILE A 179 4.90 29.99 23.53
CA ILE A 179 5.22 31.42 23.52
C ILE A 179 6.73 31.55 23.57
N TYR A 180 7.35 31.82 22.42
CA TYR A 180 8.76 32.17 22.35
C TYR A 180 8.89 33.67 22.51
N PRO A 181 9.51 34.16 23.60
CA PRO A 181 9.79 35.58 23.71
C PRO A 181 10.79 35.93 22.61
N CYS A 182 10.31 36.52 21.52
CA CYS A 182 11.04 37.62 20.93
C CYS A 182 11.19 38.63 22.08
N ALA A 183 12.41 38.76 22.61
CA ALA A 183 12.66 39.51 23.82
C ALA A 183 11.92 40.86 23.76
N ARG A 184 11.26 41.26 24.84
CA ARG A 184 10.77 42.63 25.01
C ARG A 184 11.98 43.56 24.98
N TYR A 185 12.37 44.08 23.83
CA TYR A 185 13.31 45.19 23.76
C TYR A 185 12.53 46.46 24.09
N ASN A 186 12.98 47.19 25.11
CA ASN A 186 12.62 48.60 25.25
C ASN A 186 13.29 49.34 24.08
N LEU A 187 12.59 49.46 22.96
CA LEU A 187 13.01 50.23 21.80
C LEU A 187 13.14 51.70 22.21
N THR A 188 14.32 52.11 22.66
CA THR A 188 14.62 53.51 23.00
C THR A 188 15.32 54.24 21.83
N GLY A 189 15.70 53.54 20.76
CA GLY A 189 16.36 54.13 19.59
C GLY A 189 15.75 53.73 18.24
N PRO A 190 15.76 54.63 17.23
CA PRO A 190 15.23 54.37 15.87
C PRO A 190 16.10 53.44 15.00
N THR A 191 17.20 52.90 15.53
CA THR A 191 18.18 52.05 14.81
C THR A 191 18.38 50.66 15.42
N ASP A 192 17.54 50.26 16.39
CA ASP A 192 17.62 48.91 16.94
C ASP A 192 17.05 47.88 15.95
N THR A 193 17.95 47.19 15.25
CA THR A 193 17.59 46.02 14.44
C THR A 193 17.27 44.85 15.37
N ILE A 194 16.04 44.36 15.28
CA ILE A 194 15.57 43.19 16.02
C ILE A 194 16.33 41.95 15.55
N ASN A 195 17.33 41.51 16.32
CA ASN A 195 17.92 40.17 16.17
C ASN A 195 17.04 39.15 16.91
N CYS A 196 15.87 38.89 16.36
CA CYS A 196 15.17 37.65 16.69
C CYS A 196 15.93 36.51 16.03
N THR A 197 16.54 35.63 16.82
CA THR A 197 16.81 34.26 16.35
C THR A 197 15.46 33.59 16.17
N LEU A 198 14.88 33.78 14.98
CA LEU A 198 13.71 33.05 14.56
C LEU A 198 14.10 31.58 14.57
N LYS A 199 13.50 30.83 15.50
CA LYS A 199 13.65 29.39 15.53
C LYS A 199 12.99 28.84 14.26
N ASN A 200 13.76 28.15 13.44
CA ASN A 200 13.37 27.80 12.08
C ASN A 200 12.82 26.38 11.95
N GLU A 201 13.03 25.51 12.94
CA GLU A 201 12.65 24.09 12.85
C GLU A 201 11.71 23.69 13.98
N SER A 202 10.65 22.94 13.65
CA SER A 202 9.69 22.47 14.63
C SER A 202 10.24 21.31 15.46
N SER A 203 9.76 21.19 16.70
CA SER A 203 10.12 20.11 17.63
C SER A 203 9.93 18.72 17.02
N ALA A 204 8.86 18.52 16.26
CA ALA A 204 8.59 17.25 15.59
C ALA A 204 9.61 16.90 14.48
N VAL A 205 10.06 17.90 13.71
CA VAL A 205 11.08 17.70 12.67
C VAL A 205 12.43 17.37 13.31
N GLN A 206 12.84 18.12 14.33
CA GLN A 206 14.10 17.85 15.02
C GLN A 206 14.07 16.54 15.79
N PHE A 207 12.95 16.18 16.40
CA PHE A 207 12.80 14.88 17.04
C PHE A 207 13.00 13.75 16.03
N TRP A 208 12.41 13.84 14.83
CA TRP A 208 12.62 12.84 13.78
C TRP A 208 14.08 12.78 13.31
N GLU A 209 14.68 13.92 12.96
CA GLU A 209 16.03 13.95 12.39
C GLU A 209 17.13 13.61 13.40
N ARG A 210 17.05 14.14 14.62
CA ARG A 210 18.10 13.99 15.64
C ARG A 210 17.75 12.95 16.69
N GLY A 211 16.53 12.97 17.21
CA GLY A 211 16.09 12.04 18.26
C GLY A 211 15.92 10.60 17.77
N VAL A 212 15.21 10.42 16.65
CA VAL A 212 14.87 9.09 16.11
C VAL A 212 15.93 8.58 15.15
N LEU A 213 16.29 9.39 14.16
CA LEU A 213 17.21 8.97 13.10
C LEU A 213 18.67 9.34 13.35
N ASN A 214 18.97 10.17 14.35
CA ASN A 214 20.32 10.68 14.65
C ASN A 214 21.15 10.96 13.38
N ILE A 215 20.57 11.73 12.46
CA ILE A 215 21.18 12.06 11.18
C ILE A 215 22.21 13.15 11.39
N ASP A 216 23.47 12.85 11.05
CA ASP A 216 24.48 13.86 10.84
C ASP A 216 24.38 14.43 9.42
N LYS A 217 23.92 15.68 9.29
CA LYS A 217 23.81 16.40 8.02
C LYS A 217 25.18 16.60 7.34
N SER A 218 26.28 16.51 8.08
CA SER A 218 27.64 16.68 7.55
C SER A 218 28.22 15.41 6.92
N GLY A 219 27.87 14.23 7.43
CA GLY A 219 28.37 12.92 6.98
C GLY A 219 27.72 12.35 5.71
N MET A 220 26.54 12.83 5.30
CA MET A 220 25.82 12.32 4.12
C MET A 220 26.38 12.81 2.76
N LYS A 221 27.55 13.47 2.74
CA LYS A 221 28.14 14.03 1.52
C LYS A 221 28.91 13.00 0.68
N GLU A 222 29.39 11.92 1.30
CA GLU A 222 30.16 10.87 0.64
C GLU A 222 29.58 9.47 0.89
N PHE A 223 29.48 8.66 -0.16
CA PHE A 223 29.06 7.26 -0.05
C PHE A 223 30.07 6.47 0.80
N GLY A 224 29.63 5.94 1.94
CA GLY A 224 30.45 5.10 2.82
C GLY A 224 30.50 5.59 4.27
N GLN A 225 30.16 6.85 4.54
CA GLN A 225 30.07 7.40 5.89
C GLN A 225 28.67 7.15 6.49
N ILE A 226 28.30 5.87 6.65
CA ILE A 226 26.96 5.44 7.09
C ILE A 226 26.78 5.59 8.62
N GLY A 227 27.84 5.92 9.35
CA GLY A 227 27.84 6.04 10.80
C GLY A 227 27.67 4.69 11.51
N ASP A 228 27.33 4.76 12.80
CA ASP A 228 27.11 3.58 13.63
C ASP A 228 25.66 3.06 13.54
N ILE A 229 25.51 1.76 13.79
CA ILE A 229 24.19 1.11 13.82
C ILE A 229 23.42 1.56 15.06
N GLN A 230 22.27 2.20 14.85
CA GLN A 230 21.39 2.61 15.93
C GLN A 230 20.65 1.39 16.52
N VAL A 231 21.08 0.97 17.71
CA VAL A 231 20.57 -0.21 18.39
C VAL A 231 19.06 -0.10 18.67
N LYS A 232 18.58 1.06 19.13
CA LYS A 232 17.14 1.29 19.40
C LYS A 232 16.29 0.97 18.16
N LEU A 233 16.65 1.56 17.02
CA LEU A 233 15.92 1.36 15.75
C LEU A 233 16.07 -0.07 15.22
N THR A 234 17.24 -0.68 15.42
CA THR A 234 17.50 -2.07 15.04
C THR A 234 16.62 -3.06 15.81
N LEU A 235 16.36 -2.81 17.10
CA LEU A 235 15.44 -3.61 17.90
C LEU A 235 14.00 -3.49 17.41
N TYR A 236 13.55 -2.29 17.03
CA TYR A 236 12.22 -2.11 16.43
C TYR A 236 12.10 -2.76 15.05
N LEU A 237 13.18 -2.78 14.26
CA LEU A 237 13.23 -3.51 12.99
C LEU A 237 13.18 -5.04 13.20
N LEU A 238 13.87 -5.56 14.22
CA LEU A 238 13.76 -6.96 14.60
C LEU A 238 12.33 -7.30 15.02
N LEU A 239 11.72 -6.45 15.84
CA LEU A 239 10.33 -6.62 16.30
C LEU A 239 9.33 -6.62 15.13
N SER A 240 9.49 -5.72 14.15
CA SER A 240 8.62 -5.70 12.97
C SER A 240 8.73 -6.99 12.14
N TRP A 241 9.95 -7.50 11.94
CA TRP A 241 10.16 -8.80 11.27
C TRP A 241 9.52 -9.96 12.05
N VAL A 242 9.64 -9.98 13.38
CA VAL A 242 9.00 -11.00 14.22
C VAL A 242 7.48 -10.95 14.08
N ILE A 243 6.87 -9.75 14.11
CA ILE A 243 5.42 -9.58 13.93
C ILE A 243 4.99 -10.11 12.55
N VAL A 244 5.71 -9.76 11.48
CA VAL A 244 5.44 -10.25 10.12
C VAL A 244 5.54 -11.77 10.08
N PHE A 245 6.60 -12.34 10.64
CA PHE A 245 6.80 -13.78 10.69
C PHE A 245 5.64 -14.49 11.40
N LEU A 246 5.24 -14.02 12.58
CA LEU A 246 4.11 -14.59 13.33
C LEU A 246 2.79 -14.50 12.54
N CYS A 247 2.54 -13.40 11.85
CA CYS A 247 1.36 -13.24 11.00
C CYS A 247 1.35 -14.23 9.82
N LEU A 248 2.53 -14.58 9.30
CA LEU A 248 2.71 -15.45 8.12
C LEU A 248 3.07 -16.90 8.43
N MET A 249 3.32 -17.27 9.69
CA MET A 249 3.89 -18.56 10.10
C MET A 249 3.13 -19.78 9.58
N LYS A 250 1.79 -19.70 9.43
CA LYS A 250 0.95 -20.77 8.83
C LYS A 250 0.45 -20.45 7.42
N GLY A 251 1.14 -19.56 6.70
CA GLY A 251 0.81 -19.11 5.36
C GLY A 251 -0.58 -18.45 5.26
N ILE A 252 -1.34 -18.83 4.24
CA ILE A 252 -2.68 -18.26 3.97
C ILE A 252 -3.70 -18.52 5.08
N LYS A 253 -3.52 -19.59 5.87
CA LYS A 253 -4.44 -19.94 6.96
C LYS A 253 -4.34 -18.96 8.13
N SER A 254 -3.14 -18.47 8.43
CA SER A 254 -2.91 -17.44 9.46
C SER A 254 -3.21 -16.05 8.93
N SER A 255 -2.60 -15.67 7.81
CA SER A 255 -2.77 -14.34 7.22
C SER A 255 -4.22 -14.02 6.86
N GLY A 256 -5.00 -15.03 6.39
CA GLY A 256 -6.43 -14.88 6.13
C GLY A 256 -7.29 -14.61 7.37
N LYS A 257 -6.79 -14.89 8.59
CA LYS A 257 -7.45 -14.51 9.84
C LYS A 257 -7.02 -13.13 10.30
N VAL A 258 -5.72 -12.86 10.27
CA VAL A 258 -5.14 -11.55 10.64
C VAL A 258 -5.75 -10.42 9.80
N VAL A 259 -6.01 -10.68 8.51
CA VAL A 259 -6.55 -9.67 7.57
C VAL A 259 -7.93 -9.14 7.94
N TYR A 260 -8.75 -9.89 8.69
CA TYR A 260 -10.04 -9.35 9.14
C TYR A 260 -9.87 -8.11 10.01
N PHE A 261 -8.82 -8.07 10.83
CA PHE A 261 -8.50 -6.90 11.62
C PHE A 261 -7.68 -5.90 10.81
N THR A 262 -6.55 -6.33 10.22
CA THR A 262 -5.60 -5.41 9.58
C THR A 262 -6.15 -4.70 8.36
N ALA A 263 -7.13 -5.26 7.65
CA ALA A 263 -7.77 -4.59 6.51
C ALA A 263 -9.02 -3.78 6.90
N THR A 264 -9.61 -3.94 8.09
CA THR A 264 -10.83 -3.22 8.49
C THR A 264 -10.55 -2.08 9.46
N PHE A 265 -9.66 -2.31 10.42
CA PHE A 265 -9.31 -1.34 11.46
C PHE A 265 -8.81 0.00 10.90
N PRO A 266 -7.95 0.05 9.86
CA PRO A 266 -7.52 1.31 9.28
C PRO A 266 -8.68 2.18 8.76
N TYR A 267 -9.75 1.59 8.22
CA TYR A 267 -10.90 2.36 7.78
C TYR A 267 -11.66 3.00 8.94
N ILE A 268 -11.75 2.33 10.08
CA ILE A 268 -12.37 2.88 11.30
C ILE A 268 -11.58 4.11 11.75
N ILE A 269 -10.25 3.99 11.82
CA ILE A 269 -9.37 5.10 12.21
C ILE A 269 -9.42 6.24 11.20
N LEU A 270 -9.40 5.96 9.89
CA LEU A 270 -9.52 6.98 8.85
C LEU A 270 -10.85 7.74 8.93
N ILE A 271 -11.96 7.06 9.23
CA ILE A 271 -13.26 7.72 9.43
C ILE A 271 -13.24 8.60 10.68
N ALA A 272 -12.66 8.12 11.78
CA ALA A 272 -12.53 8.93 13.00
C ALA A 272 -11.65 10.18 12.75
N LEU A 273 -10.51 10.02 12.07
CA LEU A 273 -9.62 11.12 11.69
C LEU A 273 -10.27 12.08 10.69
N LEU A 274 -11.09 11.59 9.77
CA LEU A 274 -11.89 12.42 8.86
C LEU A 274 -12.87 13.29 9.66
N VAL A 275 -13.62 12.70 10.61
CA VAL A 275 -14.57 13.44 11.46
C VAL A 275 -13.85 14.48 12.31
N VAL A 276 -12.74 14.12 12.97
CA VAL A 276 -11.96 15.08 13.75
C VAL A 276 -11.39 16.17 12.83
N GLY A 277 -10.78 15.80 11.70
CA GLY A 277 -10.14 16.71 10.77
C GLY A 277 -11.07 17.79 10.20
N VAL A 278 -12.34 17.46 9.92
CA VAL A 278 -13.31 18.46 9.43
C VAL A 278 -13.87 19.37 10.53
N MET A 279 -13.73 18.97 11.80
CA MET A 279 -14.17 19.77 12.95
C MET A 279 -13.10 20.78 13.40
N LEU A 280 -11.85 20.64 12.93
CA LEU A 280 -10.78 21.61 13.22
C LEU A 280 -11.01 22.93 12.50
N GLU A 281 -10.64 24.02 13.17
CA GLU A 281 -10.63 25.36 12.59
C GLU A 281 -9.66 25.43 11.40
N GLY A 282 -10.09 26.03 10.29
CA GLY A 282 -9.27 26.15 9.09
C GLY A 282 -9.24 24.92 8.17
N ALA A 283 -9.98 23.84 8.48
CA ALA A 283 -10.06 22.65 7.63
C ALA A 283 -10.49 22.94 6.18
N THR A 284 -11.32 23.97 5.98
CA THR A 284 -11.78 24.44 4.66
C THR A 284 -10.65 24.90 3.76
N LYS A 285 -9.54 25.44 4.29
CA LYS A 285 -8.37 25.83 3.50
C LYS A 285 -7.69 24.61 2.89
N GLY A 286 -7.42 23.58 3.70
CA GLY A 286 -6.84 22.32 3.23
C GLY A 286 -7.72 21.61 2.19
N LEU A 287 -9.04 21.60 2.41
CA LEU A 287 -10.02 21.09 1.45
C LEU A 287 -9.99 21.85 0.12
N THR A 288 -9.87 23.17 0.17
CA THR A 288 -9.81 24.01 -1.04
C THR A 288 -8.58 23.68 -1.87
N PHE A 289 -7.41 23.50 -1.23
CA PHE A 289 -6.19 23.11 -1.93
C PHE A 289 -6.27 21.74 -2.61
N LEU A 290 -6.98 20.78 -2.00
CA LEU A 290 -7.12 19.45 -2.57
C LEU A 290 -8.21 19.40 -3.65
N PHE A 291 -9.33 20.09 -3.46
CA PHE A 291 -10.53 19.93 -4.28
C PHE A 291 -10.71 20.99 -5.38
N VAL A 292 -9.98 22.10 -5.37
CA VAL A 292 -10.03 23.08 -6.48
C VAL A 292 -9.24 22.53 -7.67
N PRO A 293 -9.91 22.24 -8.81
CA PRO A 293 -9.24 21.64 -9.96
C PRO A 293 -8.49 22.69 -10.77
N LYS A 294 -7.20 22.43 -11.05
CA LYS A 294 -6.39 23.22 -11.99
C LYS A 294 -6.28 22.48 -13.32
N TRP A 295 -7.28 22.66 -14.18
CA TRP A 295 -7.42 21.91 -15.44
C TRP A 295 -6.25 22.06 -16.41
N GLU A 296 -5.56 23.20 -16.39
CA GLU A 296 -4.37 23.45 -17.21
C GLU A 296 -3.27 22.41 -16.99
N LYS A 297 -3.16 21.85 -15.78
CA LYS A 297 -2.16 20.84 -15.44
C LYS A 297 -2.39 19.49 -16.13
N ILE A 298 -3.62 19.17 -16.57
CA ILE A 298 -3.89 17.88 -17.24
C ILE A 298 -3.23 17.78 -18.63
N LEU A 299 -2.92 18.93 -19.24
CA LEU A 299 -2.21 18.96 -20.53
C LEU A 299 -0.74 18.52 -20.40
N ASP A 300 -0.19 18.52 -19.18
CA ASP A 300 1.17 18.10 -18.91
C ASP A 300 1.26 16.56 -18.82
N VAL A 301 2.12 15.97 -19.65
CA VAL A 301 2.40 14.52 -19.64
C VAL A 301 2.92 14.01 -18.30
N HIS A 302 3.58 14.87 -17.51
CA HIS A 302 4.08 14.50 -16.19
C HIS A 302 2.94 14.12 -15.25
N VAL A 303 1.78 14.79 -15.35
CA VAL A 303 0.59 14.49 -14.53
C VAL A 303 0.06 13.09 -14.86
N TRP A 304 0.02 12.72 -16.13
CA TRP A 304 -0.38 11.38 -16.58
C TRP A 304 0.59 10.30 -16.14
N ARG A 305 1.91 10.56 -16.23
CA ARG A 305 2.93 9.64 -15.71
C ARG A 305 2.78 9.41 -14.21
N LYS A 306 2.60 10.48 -13.43
CA LYS A 306 2.39 10.41 -11.98
C LYS A 306 1.10 9.66 -11.62
N ALA A 307 0.03 9.88 -12.38
CA ALA A 307 -1.21 9.13 -12.23
C ALA A 307 -1.03 7.63 -12.53
N ALA A 308 -0.26 7.27 -13.57
CA ALA A 308 0.06 5.88 -13.89
C ALA A 308 0.92 5.21 -12.80
N GLU A 309 2.00 5.88 -12.35
CA GLU A 309 2.85 5.42 -11.24
C GLU A 309 2.02 5.13 -9.99
N GLN A 310 1.12 6.06 -9.63
CA GLN A 310 0.24 5.91 -8.48
C GLN A 310 -0.77 4.76 -8.68
N MET A 311 -1.28 4.55 -9.90
CA MET A 311 -2.20 3.44 -10.18
C MET A 311 -1.51 2.08 -10.00
N PHE A 312 -0.30 1.89 -10.56
CA PHE A 312 0.46 0.65 -10.41
C PHE A 312 0.81 0.39 -8.95
N PHE A 313 1.24 1.42 -8.23
CA PHE A 313 1.59 1.32 -6.82
C PHE A 313 0.36 1.00 -5.94
N SER A 314 -0.76 1.69 -6.17
CA SER A 314 -1.98 1.52 -5.39
C SER A 314 -2.62 0.15 -5.60
N LEU A 315 -2.69 -0.36 -6.84
CA LEU A 315 -3.28 -1.66 -7.08
C LEU A 315 -2.34 -2.84 -6.80
N SER A 316 -1.04 -2.59 -6.61
CA SER A 316 0.02 -3.60 -6.51
C SER A 316 0.03 -4.59 -7.69
N VAL A 317 -0.35 -4.08 -8.87
CA VAL A 317 -0.37 -4.83 -10.13
C VAL A 317 1.06 -4.96 -10.63
N SER A 318 1.39 -6.15 -11.15
CA SER A 318 2.71 -6.53 -11.68
C SER A 318 3.79 -6.80 -10.63
N TRP A 319 3.38 -7.00 -9.38
CA TRP A 319 4.28 -7.32 -8.26
C TRP A 319 4.19 -8.82 -7.89
N GLY A 320 3.28 -9.58 -8.51
CA GLY A 320 3.13 -11.02 -8.29
C GLY A 320 2.23 -11.42 -7.11
N GLY A 321 1.90 -10.48 -6.22
CA GLY A 321 1.01 -10.71 -5.07
C GLY A 321 -0.41 -11.14 -5.47
N LEU A 322 -0.98 -10.51 -6.51
CA LEU A 322 -2.32 -10.85 -7.02
C LEU A 322 -2.37 -12.24 -7.66
N ILE A 323 -1.30 -12.63 -8.37
CA ILE A 323 -1.15 -13.98 -8.94
C ILE A 323 -1.08 -15.00 -7.79
N MET A 324 -0.29 -14.71 -6.76
CA MET A 324 -0.18 -15.57 -5.57
C MET A 324 -1.54 -15.72 -4.86
N PHE A 325 -2.27 -14.63 -4.59
CA PHE A 325 -3.59 -14.71 -3.98
C PHE A 325 -4.62 -15.42 -4.86
N GLY A 326 -4.58 -15.18 -6.17
CA GLY A 326 -5.41 -15.87 -7.15
C GLY A 326 -5.19 -17.38 -7.15
N SER A 327 -3.94 -17.82 -7.01
CA SER A 327 -3.54 -19.24 -7.04
C SER A 327 -4.09 -20.09 -5.90
N TYR A 328 -4.64 -19.48 -4.86
CA TYR A 328 -5.27 -20.16 -3.73
C TYR A 328 -6.81 -20.17 -3.82
N ASN A 329 -7.40 -19.56 -4.85
CA ASN A 329 -8.83 -19.65 -5.13
C ASN A 329 -9.19 -20.99 -5.79
N LYS A 330 -10.34 -21.55 -5.41
CA LYS A 330 -10.93 -22.71 -6.09
C LYS A 330 -11.20 -22.39 -7.57
N PHE A 331 -10.90 -23.31 -8.49
CA PHE A 331 -11.01 -23.09 -9.94
C PHE A 331 -12.38 -22.59 -10.41
N ARG A 332 -13.48 -23.17 -9.87
CA ARG A 332 -14.86 -22.80 -10.25
C ARG A 332 -15.37 -21.52 -9.57
N ASN A 333 -14.57 -20.85 -8.75
CA ASN A 333 -14.99 -19.61 -8.10
C ASN A 333 -15.00 -18.46 -9.13
N LYS A 334 -16.11 -17.72 -9.24
CA LYS A 334 -16.23 -16.61 -10.19
C LYS A 334 -15.39 -15.41 -9.73
N VAL A 335 -14.20 -15.21 -10.30
CA VAL A 335 -13.36 -14.03 -10.07
C VAL A 335 -13.98 -12.76 -10.68
N ARG A 336 -14.54 -12.87 -11.89
CA ARG A 336 -15.12 -11.75 -12.67
C ARG A 336 -16.21 -10.94 -11.96
N SER A 337 -17.08 -11.55 -11.15
CA SER A 337 -18.25 -10.82 -10.63
C SER A 337 -18.03 -10.04 -9.34
N ARG A 338 -16.88 -10.21 -8.66
CA ARG A 338 -16.64 -9.63 -7.32
C ARG A 338 -15.36 -8.82 -7.19
N SER A 339 -14.27 -9.23 -7.85
CA SER A 339 -13.06 -8.37 -7.96
C SER A 339 -13.44 -7.05 -8.66
N GLN A 340 -14.26 -7.14 -9.71
CA GLN A 340 -14.77 -6.02 -10.50
C GLN A 340 -15.83 -5.15 -9.78
N ARG A 341 -16.51 -5.68 -8.74
CA ARG A 341 -17.56 -4.97 -7.99
C ARG A 341 -17.03 -4.19 -6.79
N ARG A 342 -15.84 -4.54 -6.29
CA ARG A 342 -15.14 -3.86 -5.19
C ARG A 342 -13.86 -3.13 -5.63
N PHE A 343 -13.62 -3.06 -6.94
CA PHE A 343 -12.58 -2.23 -7.57
C PHE A 343 -12.70 -0.74 -7.23
N GLY A 344 -13.90 -0.32 -6.81
CA GLY A 344 -14.14 1.02 -6.28
C GLY A 344 -13.79 1.19 -4.80
N VAL A 345 -13.47 0.14 -4.03
CA VAL A 345 -13.18 0.27 -2.58
C VAL A 345 -11.86 1.00 -2.29
N PRO A 346 -10.78 0.88 -3.09
CA PRO A 346 -9.60 1.73 -2.93
C PRO A 346 -9.89 3.22 -3.20
N LEU A 347 -10.94 3.52 -3.98
CA LEU A 347 -11.35 4.89 -4.32
C LEU A 347 -12.54 5.40 -3.47
N PHE A 348 -13.34 4.50 -2.91
CA PHE A 348 -14.65 4.77 -2.31
C PHE A 348 -14.89 3.81 -1.14
N ALA A 349 -14.08 3.89 -0.09
CA ALA A 349 -14.57 3.50 1.22
C ALA A 349 -15.63 4.54 1.67
N GLY A 350 -16.86 4.36 1.16
CA GLY A 350 -18.00 5.26 1.39
C GLY A 350 -19.25 4.96 0.57
N LEU A 351 -19.15 4.35 -0.62
CA LEU A 351 -20.32 4.14 -1.49
C LEU A 351 -20.69 2.65 -1.60
N SER A 352 -21.30 2.13 -0.52
CA SER A 352 -22.09 0.90 -0.57
C SER A 352 -23.57 1.23 -0.82
N LEU A 353 -23.92 1.74 -2.00
CA LEU A 353 -25.32 1.77 -2.44
C LEU A 353 -25.69 0.38 -2.97
N ARG A 354 -26.43 -0.38 -2.16
CA ARG A 354 -27.23 -1.51 -2.67
C ARG A 354 -28.28 -0.93 -3.61
N ARG A 355 -28.32 -1.40 -4.87
CA ARG A 355 -29.52 -1.31 -5.70
C ARG A 355 -30.63 -2.11 -5.02
N CYS A 356 -31.53 -1.44 -4.33
CA CYS A 356 -32.93 -1.86 -4.29
C CYS A 356 -33.68 -1.01 -5.33
N THR A 357 -34.42 -1.69 -6.17
CA THR A 357 -35.26 -1.15 -7.25
C THR A 357 -36.47 -0.36 -6.70
N SER A 358 -36.93 0.57 -7.55
CA SER A 358 -38.25 1.26 -7.62
C SER A 358 -38.63 2.34 -6.59
N THR A 359 -38.40 3.62 -6.92
CA THR A 359 -39.38 4.77 -6.92
C THR A 359 -38.66 6.12 -7.19
N PRO A 360 -39.27 7.12 -7.89
CA PRO A 360 -38.69 8.46 -8.13
C PRO A 360 -39.42 9.57 -7.32
N PRO A 361 -39.08 10.86 -7.46
CA PRO A 361 -37.86 11.50 -6.94
C PRO A 361 -38.19 12.67 -5.98
N SER A 362 -37.43 12.86 -4.91
CA SER A 362 -37.39 14.17 -4.23
C SER A 362 -35.96 14.50 -3.80
N ARG A 363 -35.62 15.76 -4.09
CA ARG A 363 -34.29 16.37 -4.13
C ARG A 363 -33.62 16.49 -2.76
N HIS A 364 -32.31 16.72 -2.85
CA HIS A 364 -31.33 17.09 -1.82
C HIS A 364 -30.71 15.93 -1.05
N SER A 365 -29.61 15.40 -1.60
CA SER A 365 -28.59 14.69 -0.82
C SER A 365 -27.23 14.92 -1.47
N PHE A 366 -26.39 15.73 -0.83
CA PHE A 366 -24.94 15.78 -1.10
C PHE A 366 -24.31 14.48 -0.58
N PRO A 367 -23.51 13.75 -1.37
CA PRO A 367 -22.68 12.68 -0.84
C PRO A 367 -21.20 12.98 -1.12
N LEU A 368 -20.51 13.59 -0.16
CA LEU A 368 -19.04 13.64 -0.11
C LEU A 368 -18.57 12.61 0.91
N LEU A 369 -18.14 11.44 0.44
CA LEU A 369 -17.42 10.45 1.25
C LEU A 369 -16.30 9.84 0.39
N PHE A 370 -15.14 10.49 0.45
CA PHE A 370 -13.85 9.94 0.07
C PHE A 370 -12.97 9.98 1.32
N PRO A 371 -12.51 8.85 1.88
CA PRO A 371 -11.63 8.86 3.03
C PRO A 371 -10.22 9.09 2.51
N PHE A 372 -9.91 10.36 2.21
CA PHE A 372 -8.52 10.80 2.18
C PHE A 372 -8.15 11.16 3.61
N PRO A 373 -7.05 10.64 4.17
CA PRO A 373 -6.54 11.17 5.41
C PRO A 373 -6.06 12.58 5.10
N PHE A 374 -6.65 13.53 5.80
CA PHE A 374 -6.21 14.90 5.75
C PHE A 374 -4.82 14.96 6.37
N GLN A 375 -3.84 15.36 5.57
CA GLN A 375 -2.73 16.11 6.12
C GLN A 375 -3.34 17.44 6.60
N VAL A 376 -3.77 17.49 7.85
CA VAL A 376 -3.99 18.78 8.51
C VAL A 376 -2.61 19.41 8.51
N HIS A 377 -2.41 20.43 7.68
CA HIS A 377 -1.33 21.38 7.91
C HIS A 377 -1.57 21.90 9.33
N ILE A 378 -0.79 21.41 10.29
CA ILE A 378 -0.56 22.07 11.56
C ILE A 378 0.32 23.28 11.23
N ASP A 379 -0.26 24.23 10.49
CA ASP A 379 0.33 25.51 10.15
C ASP A 379 -0.81 26.44 9.79
N ALA A 380 -1.50 26.92 10.83
CA ALA A 380 -2.39 28.07 10.72
C ALA A 380 -1.61 29.39 10.60
N SER A 381 -0.29 29.37 10.39
CA SER A 381 0.56 30.56 10.49
C SER A 381 1.68 30.70 9.45
N ILE A 382 1.73 29.89 8.39
CA ILE A 382 2.74 30.08 7.32
C ILE A 382 2.12 29.95 5.93
N VAL A 383 1.40 31.00 5.51
CA VAL A 383 1.34 31.51 4.13
C VAL A 383 1.18 33.04 4.29
N PRO A 384 1.96 33.87 3.58
CA PRO A 384 2.06 35.32 3.81
C PRO A 384 0.73 36.08 3.82
#